data_AF-A8D743-F1
#
_entry.id   AF-A8D743-F1
#
_cell.length_a   1.000
_cell.length_b   1.000
_cell.length_c   1.000
_cell.angle_alpha   90.00
_cell.angle_beta   90.00
_cell.angle_gamma   90.00
#
_symmetry.space_group_name_H-M   'P 1'
#
loop_
_entity.id
_entity.type
_entity.pdbx_description
1 polymer ?
#
loop_
_entity_poly.entity_id
_entity_poly.type
_entity_poly.pdbx_seq_one_letter_code
_entity_poly.pdbx_strand_id
1 'polypeptide(L)'
;RDSAEFVENTAQKIYKQIGGRSPILENTRMQAKALEQELNKSVFCHSSSMILESRKENMILSSCARIAPKLAKVFICVRYWHPFADEVVKSVKQFDPDEVILLPLYPQYSTTTTLSSIENWQKSAKKHGLKCSTKTVYHYYDNQDFIEAHARLVTKYYKLASRIDKPRILFSAHSLPLSIIEKGDPYALQIEETVKLIIRRLNIKGLDWAVCYQS
;
A
#
# COMPACT_ATOMS: atom_id res chain seq x y z
N ARG A 1 9.33 -31.40 13.90
CA ARG A 1 7.89 -31.26 14.19
C ARG A 1 7.68 -30.29 15.36
N ASP A 2 8.49 -30.41 16.40
CA ASP A 2 8.42 -29.59 17.63
C ASP A 2 8.60 -28.06 17.43
N SER A 3 9.33 -27.62 16.42
CA SER A 3 9.54 -26.19 16.15
C SER A 3 8.31 -25.49 15.55
N ALA A 4 7.54 -26.17 14.70
CA ALA A 4 6.36 -25.58 14.06
C ALA A 4 5.21 -25.41 15.05
N GLU A 5 4.99 -26.41 15.90
CA GLU A 5 3.97 -26.39 16.95
C GLU A 5 4.28 -25.35 18.04
N PHE A 6 5.57 -25.17 18.37
CA PHE A 6 6.00 -24.12 19.29
C PHE A 6 5.81 -22.70 18.72
N VAL A 7 6.11 -22.48 17.43
CA VAL A 7 5.90 -21.19 16.76
C VAL A 7 4.41 -20.87 16.65
N GLU A 8 3.58 -21.86 16.33
CA GLU A 8 2.12 -21.70 16.26
C GLU A 8 1.52 -21.32 17.61
N ASN A 9 1.97 -21.96 18.70
CA ASN A 9 1.53 -21.66 20.06
C ASN A 9 1.97 -20.26 20.53
N THR A 10 3.18 -19.83 20.14
CA THR A 10 3.68 -18.47 20.41
C THR A 10 2.88 -17.41 19.65
N ALA A 11 2.63 -17.62 18.36
CA ALA A 11 1.87 -16.70 17.53
C ALA A 11 0.43 -16.52 18.04
N GLN A 12 -0.24 -17.62 18.42
CA GLN A 12 -1.58 -17.58 18.99
C GLN A 12 -1.63 -16.78 20.31
N LYS A 13 -0.61 -16.90 21.17
CA LYS A 13 -0.50 -16.12 22.41
C LYS A 13 -0.35 -14.63 22.14
N ILE A 14 0.48 -14.25 21.15
CA ILE A 14 0.65 -12.85 20.73
C ILE A 14 -0.67 -12.30 20.19
N TYR A 15 -1.34 -13.04 19.28
CA TYR A 15 -2.62 -12.60 18.72
C TYR A 15 -3.69 -12.42 19.80
N LYS A 16 -3.71 -13.27 20.83
CA LYS A 16 -4.63 -13.12 21.97
C LYS A 16 -4.48 -11.78 22.71
N GLN A 17 -3.27 -11.24 22.80
CA GLN A 17 -3.00 -9.95 23.45
C GLN A 17 -3.50 -8.75 22.64
N ILE A 18 -3.70 -8.91 21.32
CA ILE A 18 -4.11 -7.82 20.41
C ILE A 18 -5.54 -8.00 19.86
N GLY A 19 -6.38 -8.78 20.54
CA GLY A 19 -7.79 -8.98 20.16
C GLY A 19 -8.07 -10.25 19.34
N GLY A 20 -7.14 -11.21 19.34
CA GLY A 20 -7.31 -12.56 18.81
C GLY A 20 -7.10 -12.74 17.31
N ARG A 21 -6.91 -11.65 16.54
CA ARG A 21 -6.69 -11.70 15.08
C ARG A 21 -5.90 -10.49 14.58
N SER A 22 -5.26 -10.64 13.42
CA SER A 22 -4.67 -9.50 12.72
C SER A 22 -5.76 -8.61 12.09
N PRO A 23 -5.73 -7.28 12.27
CA PRO A 23 -6.66 -6.36 11.60
C PRO A 23 -6.28 -6.10 10.14
N ILE A 24 -5.17 -6.67 9.63
CA ILE A 24 -4.60 -6.32 8.33
C ILE A 24 -5.61 -6.42 7.19
N LEU A 25 -6.34 -7.53 7.09
CA LEU A 25 -7.26 -7.77 5.97
C LEU A 25 -8.46 -6.80 6.01
N GLU A 26 -8.92 -6.44 7.21
CA GLU A 26 -10.01 -5.48 7.39
C GLU A 26 -9.60 -4.08 6.95
N ASN A 27 -8.41 -3.63 7.39
CA ASN A 27 -7.84 -2.36 6.98
C ASN A 27 -7.56 -2.31 5.46
N THR A 28 -6.99 -3.38 4.90
CA THR A 28 -6.74 -3.47 3.46
C THR A 28 -8.04 -3.42 2.66
N ARG A 29 -9.13 -4.02 3.15
CA ARG A 29 -10.45 -3.92 2.48
C ARG A 29 -10.98 -2.49 2.46
N MET A 30 -10.87 -1.77 3.56
CA MET A 30 -11.28 -0.36 3.62
C MET A 30 -10.46 0.50 2.66
N GLN A 31 -9.13 0.34 2.66
CA GLN A 31 -8.23 1.05 1.76
C GLN A 31 -8.48 0.72 0.28
N ALA A 32 -8.65 -0.56 -0.05
CA ALA A 32 -8.96 -1.01 -1.40
C ALA A 32 -10.27 -0.41 -1.93
N LYS A 33 -11.31 -0.36 -1.08
CA LYS A 33 -12.59 0.28 -1.42
C LYS A 33 -12.42 1.78 -1.67
N ALA A 34 -11.71 2.48 -0.81
CA ALA A 34 -11.46 3.91 -0.96
C ALA A 34 -10.66 4.21 -2.24
N LEU A 35 -9.63 3.41 -2.54
CA LEU A 35 -8.84 3.53 -3.76
C LEU A 35 -9.69 3.27 -5.01
N GLU A 36 -10.50 2.22 -5.02
CA GLU A 36 -11.40 1.91 -6.14
C GLU A 36 -12.41 3.05 -6.39
N GLN A 37 -12.94 3.65 -5.33
CA GLN A 37 -13.83 4.81 -5.43
C GLN A 37 -13.10 6.02 -6.03
N GLU A 38 -11.88 6.32 -5.56
CA GLU A 38 -11.08 7.44 -6.05
C GLU A 38 -10.74 7.30 -7.54
N LEU A 39 -10.27 6.12 -7.95
CA LEU A 39 -9.88 5.84 -9.34
C LEU A 39 -11.04 5.97 -10.31
N ASN A 40 -12.28 5.73 -9.85
CA ASN A 40 -13.47 5.76 -10.69
C ASN A 40 -14.24 7.08 -10.64
N LYS A 41 -13.82 8.11 -9.87
CA LYS A 41 -14.57 9.37 -9.74
C LYS A 41 -14.87 10.04 -11.09
N SER A 42 -13.93 10.05 -12.03
CA SER A 42 -14.08 10.68 -13.35
C SER A 42 -15.04 9.95 -14.29
N VAL A 43 -15.27 8.65 -14.07
CA VAL A 43 -16.25 7.84 -14.81
C VAL A 43 -17.67 8.31 -14.52
N PHE A 44 -17.95 8.75 -13.28
CA PHE A 44 -19.30 9.10 -12.84
C PHE A 44 -19.63 10.59 -12.99
N CYS A 45 -18.65 11.48 -13.10
CA CYS A 45 -18.91 12.91 -13.37
C CYS A 45 -19.50 13.19 -14.76
N HIS A 46 -19.30 12.30 -15.75
CA HIS A 46 -19.79 12.50 -17.12
C HIS A 46 -21.22 11.99 -17.36
N SER A 47 -21.81 11.25 -16.42
CA SER A 47 -23.17 10.70 -16.56
C SER A 47 -24.28 11.66 -16.08
N SER A 48 -23.93 12.66 -15.25
CA SER A 48 -24.92 13.55 -14.61
C SER A 48 -25.15 14.90 -15.32
N SER A 49 -24.52 15.16 -16.47
CA SER A 49 -24.69 16.43 -17.20
C SER A 49 -25.74 16.41 -18.31
N MET A 50 -26.47 15.30 -18.51
CA MET A 50 -27.70 15.30 -19.31
C MET A 50 -28.92 15.67 -18.45
N ILE A 51 -28.96 16.92 -17.99
CA ILE A 51 -30.23 17.55 -17.57
C ILE A 51 -30.62 18.53 -18.68
N LEU A 52 -31.82 18.33 -19.23
CA LEU A 52 -32.44 19.18 -20.22
C LEU A 52 -32.49 20.63 -19.73
N GLU A 53 -31.70 21.51 -20.35
CA GLU A 53 -32.10 22.91 -20.48
C GLU A 53 -31.98 23.37 -21.93
N SER A 54 -33.09 23.94 -22.38
CA SER A 54 -33.38 24.34 -23.73
C SER A 54 -32.82 25.74 -24.02
N ARG A 55 -32.36 25.91 -25.26
CA ARG A 55 -32.21 27.16 -26.04
C ARG A 55 -30.89 27.98 -25.94
N LYS A 56 -30.30 28.08 -27.14
CA LYS A 56 -29.57 29.19 -27.80
C LYS A 56 -28.03 29.22 -27.75
N GLU A 57 -27.52 29.07 -28.98
CA GLU A 57 -26.36 29.74 -29.61
C GLU A 57 -24.93 29.28 -29.27
N ASN A 58 -24.32 28.65 -30.29
CA ASN A 58 -22.89 28.64 -30.63
C ASN A 58 -21.89 28.51 -29.47
N MET A 59 -21.69 27.27 -29.03
CA MET A 59 -20.45 26.90 -28.35
C MET A 59 -19.75 25.81 -29.15
N ILE A 60 -18.52 26.14 -29.55
CA ILE A 60 -17.57 25.27 -30.23
C ILE A 60 -17.55 23.91 -29.51
N LEU A 61 -17.99 22.85 -30.19
CA LEU A 61 -17.73 21.49 -29.76
C LEU A 61 -16.21 21.29 -29.83
N SER A 62 -15.50 21.63 -28.74
CA SER A 62 -14.15 21.10 -28.55
C SER A 62 -14.31 19.60 -28.51
N SER A 63 -13.73 18.92 -29.48
CA SER A 63 -13.65 17.47 -29.53
C SER A 63 -12.94 16.96 -28.28
N CYS A 64 -13.67 16.77 -27.18
CA CYS A 64 -13.33 15.79 -26.19
C CYS A 64 -13.36 14.47 -26.95
N ALA A 65 -12.20 14.06 -27.46
CA ALA A 65 -11.96 12.69 -27.87
C ALA A 65 -12.65 11.82 -26.81
N ARG A 66 -13.54 10.93 -27.25
CA ARG A 66 -14.28 10.02 -26.39
C ARG A 66 -13.26 9.15 -25.65
N ILE A 67 -12.73 9.65 -24.54
CA ILE A 67 -11.91 8.89 -23.61
C ILE A 67 -12.89 7.92 -23.01
N ALA A 68 -12.82 6.65 -23.44
CA ALA A 68 -13.58 5.59 -22.82
C ALA A 68 -13.37 5.69 -21.30
N PRO A 69 -14.46 5.61 -20.50
CA PRO A 69 -14.33 5.68 -19.05
C PRO A 69 -13.37 4.58 -18.58
N LYS A 70 -12.26 4.97 -17.93
CA LYS A 70 -11.34 4.01 -17.32
C LYS A 70 -11.97 3.46 -16.06
N LEU A 71 -12.58 2.28 -16.17
CA LEU A 71 -13.09 1.53 -15.02
C LEU A 71 -11.92 0.80 -14.35
N ALA A 72 -11.67 1.12 -13.08
CA ALA A 72 -10.69 0.42 -12.26
C ALA A 72 -11.39 -0.53 -11.27
N LYS A 73 -10.81 -1.72 -11.09
CA LYS A 73 -11.21 -2.67 -10.04
C LYS A 73 -10.01 -3.00 -9.17
N VAL A 74 -10.18 -2.93 -7.86
CA VAL A 74 -9.11 -3.22 -6.89
C VAL A 74 -9.30 -4.61 -6.30
N PHE A 75 -8.28 -5.45 -6.46
CA PHE A 75 -8.24 -6.79 -5.90
C PHE A 75 -7.18 -6.89 -4.81
N ILE A 76 -7.57 -7.49 -3.68
CA ILE A 76 -6.64 -7.78 -2.58
C ILE A 76 -5.99 -9.12 -2.89
N CYS A 77 -4.67 -9.19 -2.80
CA CYS A 77 -3.89 -10.42 -2.95
C CYS A 77 -2.93 -10.53 -1.78
N VAL A 78 -2.98 -11.65 -1.06
CA VAL A 78 -2.18 -11.87 0.15
C VAL A 78 -1.25 -13.05 -0.06
N ARG A 79 -0.02 -12.94 0.47
CA ARG A 79 1.05 -13.92 0.25
C ARG A 79 0.87 -15.20 1.06
N TYR A 80 0.43 -15.08 2.32
CA TYR A 80 0.41 -16.15 3.31
C TYR A 80 -0.97 -16.42 3.92
N TRP A 81 -2.00 -15.77 3.40
CA TRP A 81 -3.39 -16.00 3.79
C TRP A 81 -4.34 -15.76 2.63
N HIS A 82 -5.60 -16.13 2.78
CA HIS A 82 -6.63 -15.84 1.79
C HIS A 82 -6.94 -14.33 1.72
N PRO A 83 -7.23 -13.80 0.52
CA PRO A 83 -7.23 -14.49 -0.78
C PRO A 83 -5.81 -14.63 -1.37
N PHE A 84 -5.45 -15.85 -1.78
CA PHE A 84 -4.17 -16.15 -2.41
C PHE A 84 -4.13 -15.72 -3.89
N ALA A 85 -2.92 -15.58 -4.45
CA ALA A 85 -2.74 -15.23 -5.86
C ALA A 85 -3.54 -16.14 -6.81
N ASP A 86 -3.58 -17.45 -6.58
CA ASP A 86 -4.33 -18.42 -7.39
C ASP A 86 -5.86 -18.19 -7.39
N GLU A 87 -6.39 -17.60 -6.32
CA GLU A 87 -7.79 -17.20 -6.25
C GLU A 87 -8.00 -15.87 -6.97
N VAL A 88 -7.14 -14.90 -6.70
CA VAL A 88 -7.27 -13.53 -7.19
C VAL A 88 -7.08 -13.44 -8.70
N VAL A 89 -6.13 -14.19 -9.28
CA VAL A 89 -5.90 -14.22 -10.72
C VAL A 89 -7.16 -14.64 -11.49
N LYS A 90 -7.97 -15.55 -10.94
CA LYS A 90 -9.23 -15.97 -11.57
C LYS A 90 -10.22 -14.80 -11.61
N SER A 91 -10.35 -14.06 -10.51
CA SER A 91 -11.22 -12.88 -10.43
C SER A 91 -10.74 -11.75 -11.34
N VAL A 92 -9.42 -11.53 -11.42
CA VAL A 92 -8.83 -10.54 -12.35
C VAL A 92 -9.09 -10.95 -13.79
N LYS A 93 -8.93 -12.24 -14.13
CA LYS A 93 -9.22 -12.73 -15.47
C LYS A 93 -10.71 -12.61 -15.84
N GLN A 94 -11.60 -12.82 -14.88
CA GLN A 94 -13.04 -12.61 -15.09
C GLN A 94 -13.41 -11.14 -15.32
N PHE A 95 -12.66 -10.22 -14.71
CA PHE A 95 -12.83 -8.78 -14.94
C PHE A 95 -12.33 -8.32 -16.33
N ASP A 96 -11.47 -9.12 -16.97
CA ASP A 96 -10.93 -8.90 -18.33
C ASP A 96 -10.29 -7.50 -18.52
N PRO A 97 -9.27 -7.12 -17.71
CA PRO A 97 -8.66 -5.80 -17.80
C PRO A 97 -7.72 -5.66 -19.00
N ASP A 98 -7.62 -4.44 -19.53
CA ASP A 98 -6.58 -4.06 -20.50
C ASP A 98 -5.17 -4.04 -19.87
N GLU A 99 -5.10 -3.66 -18.58
CA GLU A 99 -3.85 -3.53 -17.83
C GLU A 99 -4.04 -3.89 -16.35
N VAL A 100 -3.07 -4.60 -15.78
CA VAL A 100 -2.95 -4.92 -14.35
C VAL A 100 -1.84 -4.07 -13.73
N ILE A 101 -2.14 -3.38 -12.63
CA ILE A 101 -1.13 -2.71 -11.80
C ILE A 101 -0.93 -3.50 -10.51
N LEU A 102 0.29 -3.99 -10.29
CA LEU A 102 0.71 -4.56 -9.01
C LEU A 102 1.13 -3.44 -8.07
N LEU A 103 0.39 -3.28 -6.99
CA LEU A 103 0.65 -2.32 -5.92
C LEU A 103 0.93 -3.07 -4.61
N PRO A 104 2.20 -3.35 -4.28
CA PRO A 104 2.58 -3.82 -2.95
C PRO A 104 2.14 -2.81 -1.88
N LEU A 105 1.75 -3.29 -0.70
CA LEU A 105 1.39 -2.41 0.44
C LEU A 105 2.61 -2.03 1.30
N TYR A 106 3.81 -2.42 0.87
CA TYR A 106 5.08 -2.04 1.46
C TYR A 106 5.62 -0.80 0.72
N PRO A 107 5.72 0.38 1.37
CA PRO A 107 6.26 1.57 0.73
C PRO A 107 7.73 1.41 0.35
N GLN A 108 8.50 0.74 1.22
CA GLN A 108 9.89 0.38 1.00
C GLN A 108 9.98 -0.99 0.34
N TYR A 109 10.76 -1.08 -0.74
CA TYR A 109 11.03 -2.33 -1.42
C TYR A 109 11.95 -3.22 -0.58
N SER A 110 11.61 -4.51 -0.52
CA SER A 110 12.56 -5.57 -0.20
C SER A 110 12.34 -6.77 -1.13
N THR A 111 13.42 -7.49 -1.39
CA THR A 111 13.42 -8.80 -2.05
C THR A 111 12.56 -9.83 -1.28
N THR A 112 12.47 -9.70 0.04
CA THR A 112 11.76 -10.65 0.90
C THR A 112 10.24 -10.42 0.96
N THR A 113 9.77 -9.23 0.58
CA THR A 113 8.36 -8.83 0.66
C THR A 113 7.80 -8.51 -0.72
N THR A 114 8.22 -7.40 -1.31
CA THR A 114 7.72 -6.87 -2.58
C THR A 114 8.04 -7.83 -3.73
N LEU A 115 9.31 -8.23 -3.89
CA LEU A 115 9.70 -9.15 -4.96
C LEU A 115 9.03 -10.52 -4.80
N SER A 116 9.07 -11.10 -3.59
CA SER A 116 8.41 -12.38 -3.29
C SER A 116 6.91 -12.38 -3.65
N SER A 117 6.22 -11.25 -3.45
CA SER A 117 4.80 -11.09 -3.81
C SER A 117 4.60 -10.97 -5.32
N ILE A 118 5.47 -10.21 -6.01
CA ILE A 118 5.43 -10.06 -7.47
C ILE A 118 5.69 -11.41 -8.16
N GLU A 119 6.73 -12.14 -7.75
CA GLU A 119 7.05 -13.46 -8.30
C GLU A 119 5.92 -14.46 -8.06
N ASN A 120 5.27 -14.40 -6.90
CA ASN A 120 4.11 -15.23 -6.61
C ASN A 120 2.94 -14.95 -7.55
N TRP A 121 2.63 -13.66 -7.76
CA TRP A 121 1.62 -13.24 -8.72
C TRP A 121 1.98 -13.72 -10.13
N GLN A 122 3.20 -13.47 -10.60
CA GLN A 122 3.64 -13.85 -11.95
C GLN A 122 3.53 -15.37 -12.18
N LYS A 123 3.93 -16.17 -11.18
CA LYS A 123 3.78 -17.63 -11.24
C LYS A 123 2.30 -18.05 -11.37
N SER A 124 1.42 -17.41 -10.60
CA SER A 124 -0.01 -17.68 -10.63
C SER A 124 -0.68 -17.23 -11.93
N ALA A 125 -0.36 -16.01 -12.40
CA ALA A 125 -0.82 -15.46 -13.67
C ALA A 125 -0.45 -16.37 -14.84
N LYS A 126 0.81 -16.85 -14.88
CA LYS A 126 1.27 -17.83 -15.87
C LYS A 126 0.50 -19.14 -15.77
N LYS A 127 0.34 -19.69 -14.56
CA LYS A 127 -0.38 -20.95 -14.30
C LYS A 127 -1.83 -20.90 -14.79
N HIS A 128 -2.51 -19.76 -14.64
CA HIS A 128 -3.92 -19.58 -15.01
C HIS A 128 -4.13 -18.92 -16.39
N GLY A 129 -3.05 -18.66 -17.13
CA GLY A 129 -3.09 -18.11 -18.48
C GLY A 129 -3.66 -16.70 -18.55
N LEU A 130 -3.42 -15.86 -17.54
CA LEU A 130 -3.74 -14.44 -17.61
C LEU A 130 -2.74 -13.75 -18.55
N LYS A 131 -3.23 -13.29 -19.71
CA LYS A 131 -2.45 -12.55 -20.70
C LYS A 131 -2.91 -11.10 -20.71
N CYS A 132 -2.27 -10.27 -19.91
CA CYS A 132 -2.61 -8.86 -19.75
C CYS A 132 -1.32 -8.06 -19.52
N SER A 133 -1.26 -6.82 -20.04
CA SER A 133 -0.16 -5.89 -19.72
C SER A 133 -0.08 -5.74 -18.20
N THR A 134 1.08 -5.96 -17.61
CA THR A 134 1.26 -5.86 -16.15
C THR A 134 2.35 -4.85 -15.84
N LYS A 135 2.02 -3.82 -15.05
CA LYS A 135 2.99 -2.87 -14.48
C LYS A 135 3.08 -3.06 -12.98
N THR A 136 4.21 -2.67 -12.42
CA THR A 136 4.50 -2.84 -10.99
C THR A 136 4.97 -1.53 -10.40
N VAL A 137 4.37 -1.14 -9.28
CA VAL A 137 4.92 -0.11 -8.40
C VAL A 137 5.92 -0.79 -7.47
N TYR A 138 7.21 -0.53 -7.66
CA TYR A 138 8.26 -1.20 -6.88
C TYR A 138 8.43 -0.62 -5.49
N HIS A 139 8.31 0.70 -5.35
CA HIS A 139 8.37 1.40 -4.08
C HIS A 139 7.67 2.75 -4.20
N TYR A 140 7.30 3.32 -3.06
CA TYR A 140 6.71 4.65 -2.93
C TYR A 140 7.06 5.26 -1.56
N TYR A 141 8.24 4.91 -1.03
CA TYR A 141 8.72 5.30 0.31
C TYR A 141 8.84 6.83 0.48
N ASP A 142 9.02 7.56 -0.62
CA ASP A 142 9.17 9.01 -0.71
C ASP A 142 7.89 9.73 -1.18
N ASN A 143 6.78 9.01 -1.32
CA ASN A 143 5.51 9.60 -1.71
C ASN A 143 5.08 10.70 -0.72
N GLN A 144 4.77 11.90 -1.24
CA GLN A 144 4.49 13.07 -0.40
C GLN A 144 3.28 12.88 0.52
N ASP A 145 2.20 12.26 0.05
CA ASP A 145 1.00 12.00 0.86
C ASP A 145 1.27 10.97 1.95
N PHE A 146 2.09 9.96 1.67
CA PHE A 146 2.56 8.99 2.65
C PHE A 146 3.38 9.65 3.76
N ILE A 147 4.33 10.52 3.39
CA ILE A 147 5.13 11.30 4.34
C ILE A 147 4.25 12.25 5.16
N GLU A 148 3.31 12.93 4.52
CA GLU A 148 2.34 13.83 5.18
C GLU A 148 1.49 13.09 6.21
N ALA A 149 0.94 11.93 5.84
CA ALA A 149 0.11 11.12 6.72
C ALA A 149 0.88 10.71 7.99
N HIS A 150 2.15 10.31 7.84
CA HIS A 150 3.02 9.97 8.96
C HIS A 150 3.36 11.20 9.81
N ALA A 151 3.76 12.31 9.18
CA ALA A 151 4.10 13.54 9.89
C ALA A 151 2.91 14.07 10.70
N ARG A 152 1.69 14.02 10.16
CA ARG A 152 0.46 14.39 10.87
C ARG A 152 0.20 13.50 12.09
N LEU A 153 0.35 12.19 11.94
CA LEU A 153 0.16 11.25 13.04
C LEU A 153 1.20 11.45 14.15
N VAL A 154 2.48 11.54 13.77
CA VAL A 154 3.59 11.79 14.70
C VAL A 154 3.40 13.13 15.42
N THR A 155 3.05 14.20 14.69
CA THR A 155 2.79 15.52 15.30
C THR A 155 1.70 15.45 16.37
N LYS A 156 0.61 14.70 16.13
CA LYS A 156 -0.48 14.53 17.09
C LYS A 156 0.05 13.94 18.40
N TYR A 157 0.79 12.84 18.35
CA TYR A 157 1.27 12.15 19.55
C TYR A 157 2.46 12.84 20.20
N TYR A 158 3.35 13.44 19.41
CA TYR A 158 4.46 14.25 19.91
C TYR A 158 3.95 15.41 20.77
N LYS A 159 2.90 16.12 20.32
CA LYS A 159 2.26 17.20 21.10
C LYS A 159 1.68 16.72 22.44
N LEU A 160 1.14 15.50 22.48
CA LEU A 160 0.61 14.92 23.72
C LEU A 160 1.75 14.55 24.67
N ALA A 161 2.78 13.86 24.18
CA ALA A 161 3.94 13.46 24.97
C ALA A 161 4.74 14.66 25.49
N SER A 162 4.84 15.72 24.69
CA SER A 162 5.52 16.99 25.05
C SER A 162 4.87 17.73 26.23
N ARG A 163 3.67 17.31 26.67
CA ARG A 163 3.05 17.84 27.90
C ARG A 163 3.66 17.27 29.17
N ILE A 164 4.39 16.15 29.07
CA ILE A 164 5.00 15.44 30.19
C ILE A 164 6.49 15.80 30.27
N ASP A 165 7.23 15.59 29.18
CA ASP A 165 8.65 15.90 29.04
C ASP A 165 9.01 16.01 27.54
N LYS A 166 10.26 16.32 27.20
CA LYS A 166 10.77 16.32 25.83
C LYS A 166 10.96 14.88 25.33
N PRO A 167 10.09 14.34 24.47
CA PRO A 167 10.16 12.94 24.08
C PRO A 167 11.17 12.72 22.94
N ARG A 168 11.82 11.56 22.94
CA ARG A 168 12.53 11.01 21.78
C ARG A 168 11.54 10.28 20.87
N ILE A 169 11.69 10.44 19.55
CA ILE A 169 10.94 9.65 18.57
C ILE A 169 11.78 8.44 18.14
N LEU A 170 11.27 7.23 18.37
CA LEU A 170 11.91 6.01 17.90
C LEU A 170 11.13 5.45 16.70
N PHE A 171 11.76 5.44 15.52
CA PHE A 171 11.21 4.82 14.33
C PHE A 171 11.66 3.36 14.28
N SER A 172 10.72 2.43 14.49
CA SER A 172 11.00 0.99 14.50
C SER A 172 10.54 0.34 13.21
N ALA A 173 11.48 -0.27 12.47
CA ALA A 173 11.23 -1.04 11.25
C ALA A 173 11.53 -2.53 11.48
N HIS A 174 10.99 -3.43 10.65
CA HIS A 174 11.37 -4.84 10.75
C HIS A 174 12.80 -5.05 10.23
N SER A 175 13.61 -5.83 10.94
CA SER A 175 14.98 -6.15 10.53
C SER A 175 15.01 -7.08 9.32
N LEU A 176 16.10 -7.02 8.56
CA LEU A 176 16.43 -8.01 7.53
C LEU A 176 17.68 -8.80 7.96
N PRO A 177 17.80 -10.08 7.58
CA PRO A 177 19.05 -10.82 7.74
C PRO A 177 20.21 -10.08 7.05
N LEU A 178 21.39 -10.05 7.67
CA LEU A 178 22.58 -9.38 7.13
C LEU A 178 22.91 -9.86 5.70
N SER A 179 22.75 -11.15 5.43
CA SER A 179 22.99 -11.73 4.11
C SER A 179 22.06 -11.20 3.01
N ILE A 180 20.89 -10.65 3.34
CA ILE A 180 19.99 -9.98 2.39
C ILE A 180 20.48 -8.56 2.13
N ILE A 181 20.93 -7.86 3.19
CA ILE A 181 21.49 -6.51 3.09
C ILE A 181 22.77 -6.51 2.26
N GLU A 182 23.69 -7.45 2.53
CA GLU A 182 24.95 -7.62 1.79
C GLU A 182 24.75 -7.93 0.31
N LYS A 183 23.59 -8.51 -0.06
CA LYS A 183 23.19 -8.74 -1.46
C LYS A 183 22.59 -7.50 -2.13
N GLY A 184 22.56 -6.36 -1.44
CA GLY A 184 22.13 -5.07 -1.99
C GLY A 184 20.63 -4.80 -1.88
N ASP A 185 19.92 -5.43 -0.93
CA ASP A 185 18.51 -5.10 -0.69
C ASP A 185 18.38 -3.63 -0.21
N PRO A 186 17.57 -2.79 -0.89
CA PRO A 186 17.52 -1.35 -0.63
C PRO A 186 16.68 -0.99 0.60
N TYR A 187 16.02 -1.94 1.26
CA TYR A 187 15.04 -1.69 2.31
C TYR A 187 15.55 -0.77 3.42
N ALA A 188 16.72 -1.06 3.99
CA ALA A 188 17.28 -0.27 5.10
C ALA A 188 17.53 1.18 4.68
N LEU A 189 18.11 1.38 3.49
CA LEU A 189 18.33 2.73 2.92
C LEU A 189 17.01 3.47 2.70
N GLN A 190 15.99 2.80 2.16
CA GLN A 190 14.68 3.40 1.94
C GLN A 190 13.94 3.72 3.25
N ILE A 191 14.11 2.92 4.31
CA ILE A 191 13.61 3.23 5.65
C ILE A 191 14.27 4.50 6.17
N GLU A 192 15.60 4.59 6.11
CA GLU A 192 16.33 5.77 6.57
C GLU A 192 15.92 7.04 5.82
N GLU A 193 15.76 6.96 4.50
CA GLU A 193 15.29 8.10 3.69
C GLU A 193 13.84 8.49 4.01
N THR A 194 12.95 7.51 4.19
CA THR A 194 11.58 7.74 4.65
C THR A 194 11.59 8.55 5.96
N VAL A 195 12.38 8.12 6.94
CA VAL A 195 12.47 8.77 8.24
C VAL A 195 13.03 10.18 8.09
N LYS A 196 14.10 10.38 7.29
CA LYS A 196 14.64 11.72 7.00
C LYS A 196 13.60 12.65 6.38
N LEU A 197 12.74 12.15 5.49
CA LEU A 197 11.65 12.93 4.88
C LEU A 197 10.58 13.29 5.91
N ILE A 198 10.19 12.34 6.78
CA ILE A 198 9.24 12.61 7.88
C ILE A 198 9.81 13.65 8.84
N ILE A 199 11.07 13.52 9.28
CA ILE A 199 11.72 14.47 10.19
C ILE A 199 11.77 15.87 9.58
N ARG A 200 12.16 15.98 8.30
CA ARG A 200 12.11 17.26 7.57
C ARG A 200 10.71 17.84 7.55
N ARG A 201 9.69 17.01 7.32
CA ARG A 201 8.29 17.43 7.27
C ARG A 201 7.73 17.87 8.64
N LEU A 202 8.18 17.25 9.74
CA LEU A 202 7.81 17.63 11.10
C LEU A 202 8.32 19.03 11.46
N ASN A 203 9.51 19.40 10.96
CA ASN A 203 10.12 20.72 11.17
C ASN A 203 10.19 21.14 12.66
N ILE A 204 10.55 20.20 13.54
CA ILE A 204 10.69 20.44 14.99
C ILE A 204 12.17 20.69 15.31
N LYS A 205 12.50 21.88 15.82
CA LYS A 205 13.88 22.26 16.14
C LYS A 205 14.42 21.42 17.31
N GLY A 206 15.62 20.85 17.13
CA GLY A 206 16.29 20.08 18.17
C GLY A 206 15.55 18.79 18.57
N LEU A 207 14.79 18.23 17.63
CA LEU A 207 14.09 16.96 17.79
C LEU A 207 15.09 15.81 18.01
N ASP A 208 14.90 15.06 19.09
CA ASP A 208 15.66 13.84 19.36
C ASP A 208 14.94 12.65 18.70
N TRP A 209 15.64 11.92 17.83
CA TRP A 209 15.08 10.79 17.10
C TRP A 209 16.14 9.74 16.73
N ALA A 210 15.69 8.51 16.54
CA ALA A 210 16.53 7.41 16.07
C ALA A 210 15.72 6.42 15.22
N VAL A 211 16.42 5.69 14.36
CA VAL A 211 15.89 4.50 13.67
C VAL A 211 16.39 3.27 14.42
N CYS A 212 15.50 2.31 14.66
CA CYS A 212 15.84 0.98 15.15
C CYS A 212 15.17 -0.11 14.31
N TYR A 213 15.66 -1.33 14.48
CA TYR A 213 15.15 -2.50 13.77
C TYR A 213 14.72 -3.58 14.77
N GLN A 214 13.51 -4.11 14.61
CA GLN A 214 12.90 -5.12 15.47
C GLN A 214 12.70 -6.46 14.72
N SER A 215 12.66 -7.56 15.46
CA SER A 215 12.27 -8.89 14.96
C SER A 215 11.12 -9.43 15.77
#